data_AF-A0A086TE05-F1
#
_entry.id   AF-A0A086TE05-F1
#
_cell.length_a   1.000
_cell.length_b   1.000
_cell.length_c   1.000
_cell.angle_alpha   90.00
_cell.angle_beta   90.00
_cell.angle_gamma   90.00
#
_symmetry.space_group_name_H-M   'P 1'
#
loop_
_entity.id
_entity.type
_entity.pdbx_description
1 polymer ?
#
loop_
_entity_poly.entity_id
_entity_poly.type
_entity_poly.pdbx_seq_one_letter_code
_entity_poly.pdbx_strand_id
1 'polypeptide(L)'
;MPRLPPHLVRRASHISPDLATLLPACRDLRSAANELRWLKEHADTTTRPDARPRRLTQLCQQRGRGVPLQYVLGTQPFGSLDIKCRPGVLVPRPETEAYVCHLVDLLKSGALLGQPASSCEKLRIIDFCTGTGCIPLLLFAELRKSVHSLDVRGVDISPRALELAQENLVHNIARGHMSPASQDLRVSFANSDVFSDKDNRALAASPWDVMISNPPYVAEEVWNHGRGQLGYSVRKYEPRLALVPGDHLPSAPSGLNPEDVFYARLLDIASILRPQVLLLEVGDSDQARRVVGYSRKHPFSMDSEVEIWRDWPDLEPNGDEEQSYRMPLGNGRGHEEVVIKGSGNIRSVLIHRP
;
A
#
# COMPACT_ATOMS: atom_id res chain seq x y z
N MET A 1 -5.28 20.11 -18.57
CA MET A 1 -6.12 18.89 -18.61
C MET A 1 -6.66 18.70 -20.01
N PRO A 2 -6.47 17.53 -20.65
CA PRO A 2 -7.06 17.27 -21.96
C PRO A 2 -8.59 17.36 -21.86
N ARG A 3 -9.21 18.12 -22.76
CA ARG A 3 -10.68 18.25 -22.84
C ARG A 3 -11.27 16.96 -23.37
N LEU A 4 -12.37 16.49 -22.77
CA LEU A 4 -13.11 15.38 -23.33
C LEU A 4 -13.73 15.79 -24.68
N PRO A 5 -13.65 14.94 -25.71
CA PRO A 5 -14.27 15.25 -26.99
C PRO A 5 -15.79 15.44 -26.84
N PRO A 6 -16.40 16.50 -27.41
CA PRO A 6 -17.84 16.72 -27.30
C PRO A 6 -18.69 15.54 -27.82
N HIS A 7 -18.22 14.83 -28.83
CA HIS A 7 -18.91 13.65 -29.36
C HIS A 7 -18.98 12.50 -28.33
N LEU A 8 -17.97 12.36 -27.48
CA LEU A 8 -17.92 11.34 -26.42
C LEU A 8 -18.98 11.63 -25.36
N VAL A 9 -19.09 12.89 -24.94
CA VAL A 9 -20.11 13.35 -23.99
C VAL A 9 -21.51 13.12 -24.54
N ARG A 10 -21.77 13.53 -25.79
CA ARG A 10 -23.07 13.29 -26.44
C ARG A 10 -23.41 11.80 -26.50
N ARG A 11 -22.45 10.96 -26.90
CA ARG A 11 -22.65 9.50 -26.95
C ARG A 11 -22.98 8.91 -25.58
N ALA A 12 -22.30 9.34 -24.51
CA ALA A 12 -22.64 8.90 -23.16
C ALA A 12 -24.04 9.36 -22.74
N SER A 13 -24.41 10.62 -23.00
CA SER A 13 -25.73 11.16 -22.67
C SER A 13 -26.86 10.44 -23.39
N HIS A 14 -26.64 9.95 -24.62
CA HIS A 14 -27.60 9.11 -25.34
C HIS A 14 -27.79 7.73 -24.71
N ILE A 15 -26.78 7.21 -24.01
CA ILE A 15 -26.87 5.91 -23.31
C ILE A 15 -27.53 6.09 -21.95
N SER A 16 -27.03 7.03 -21.14
CA SER A 16 -27.58 7.37 -19.82
C SER A 16 -27.01 8.70 -19.30
N PRO A 17 -27.83 9.56 -18.66
CA PRO A 17 -27.33 10.75 -17.95
C PRO A 17 -26.29 10.44 -16.86
N ASP A 18 -26.45 9.31 -16.17
CA ASP A 18 -25.51 8.87 -15.13
C ASP A 18 -24.15 8.49 -15.75
N LEU A 19 -24.17 7.82 -16.91
CA LEU A 19 -22.94 7.48 -17.65
C LEU A 19 -22.17 8.73 -18.08
N ALA A 20 -22.89 9.74 -18.60
CA ALA A 20 -22.29 11.02 -18.98
C ALA A 20 -21.67 11.75 -17.78
N THR A 21 -22.27 11.62 -16.59
CA THR A 21 -21.79 12.21 -15.35
C THR A 21 -20.44 11.62 -14.90
N LEU A 22 -20.17 10.35 -15.24
CA LEU A 22 -18.93 9.65 -14.86
C LEU A 22 -17.74 9.93 -15.78
N LEU A 23 -17.98 10.36 -17.02
CA LEU A 23 -16.93 10.59 -18.03
C LEU A 23 -15.78 11.51 -17.56
N PRO A 24 -16.01 12.62 -16.83
CA PRO A 24 -14.91 13.47 -16.35
C PRO A 24 -13.89 12.73 -15.49
N ALA A 25 -14.34 11.74 -14.72
CA ALA A 25 -13.50 10.93 -13.84
C ALA A 25 -12.90 9.72 -14.58
N CYS A 26 -13.69 9.06 -15.44
CA CYS A 26 -13.31 7.81 -16.12
C CYS A 26 -12.50 8.03 -17.41
N ARG A 27 -12.62 9.21 -18.04
CA ARG A 27 -11.99 9.61 -19.32
C ARG A 27 -12.45 8.86 -20.57
N ASP A 28 -12.99 7.66 -20.45
CA ASP A 28 -13.54 6.88 -21.56
C ASP A 28 -14.89 6.21 -21.22
N LEU A 29 -15.62 5.77 -22.26
CA LEU A 29 -16.96 5.16 -22.13
C LEU A 29 -16.93 3.78 -21.47
N ARG A 30 -15.88 2.98 -21.71
CA ARG A 30 -15.79 1.61 -21.20
C ARG A 30 -15.58 1.65 -19.69
N SER A 31 -14.65 2.47 -19.23
CA SER A 31 -14.41 2.71 -17.80
C SER A 31 -15.64 3.30 -17.12
N ALA A 32 -16.30 4.29 -17.74
CA ALA A 32 -17.54 4.86 -17.21
C ALA A 32 -18.68 3.82 -17.09
N ALA A 33 -18.82 2.93 -18.07
CA ALA A 33 -19.84 1.87 -18.04
C ALA A 33 -19.56 0.84 -16.95
N ASN A 34 -18.29 0.48 -16.74
CA ASN A 34 -17.87 -0.41 -15.66
C ASN A 34 -18.15 0.20 -14.28
N GLU A 35 -17.76 1.46 -14.07
CA GLU A 35 -18.05 2.15 -12.79
C GLU A 35 -19.56 2.32 -12.57
N LEU A 36 -20.34 2.64 -13.61
CA LEU A 36 -21.79 2.74 -13.51
C LEU A 36 -22.43 1.43 -13.06
N ARG A 37 -21.95 0.29 -13.57
CA ARG A 37 -22.41 -1.04 -13.14
C ARG A 37 -22.19 -1.23 -11.64
N TRP A 38 -20.99 -0.96 -11.14
CA TRP A 38 -20.67 -1.10 -9.72
C TRP A 38 -21.48 -0.14 -8.83
N LEU A 39 -21.66 1.10 -9.26
CA LEU A 39 -22.49 2.08 -8.52
C LEU A 39 -23.95 1.66 -8.47
N LYS A 40 -24.46 1.04 -9.55
CA LYS A 40 -25.81 0.49 -9.60
C LYS A 40 -25.96 -0.70 -8.65
N GLU A 41 -25.05 -1.67 -8.69
CA GLU A 41 -25.02 -2.81 -7.76
C GLU A 41 -24.96 -2.35 -6.30
N HIS A 42 -24.14 -1.34 -6.01
CA HIS A 42 -24.07 -0.73 -4.69
C HIS A 42 -25.39 -0.04 -4.28
N ALA A 43 -26.02 0.72 -5.17
CA ALA A 43 -27.32 1.33 -4.89
C ALA A 43 -28.41 0.25 -4.64
N ASP A 44 -28.39 -0.83 -5.42
CA ASP A 44 -29.35 -1.92 -5.33
C ASP A 44 -29.27 -2.67 -3.99
N THR A 45 -28.05 -2.85 -3.47
CA THR A 45 -27.77 -3.58 -2.22
C THR A 45 -27.90 -2.73 -0.96
N THR A 46 -27.65 -1.42 -1.05
CA THR A 46 -27.65 -0.53 0.13
C THR A 46 -28.90 0.31 0.30
N THR A 47 -29.79 0.35 -0.71
CA THR A 47 -30.93 1.28 -0.74
C THR A 47 -32.23 0.59 -1.12
N ARG A 48 -33.33 1.02 -0.49
CA ARG A 48 -34.70 0.54 -0.77
C ARG A 48 -35.09 0.80 -2.23
N PRO A 49 -35.88 -0.10 -2.87
CA PRO A 49 -36.15 -0.05 -4.32
C PRO A 49 -36.62 1.30 -4.87
N ASP A 50 -37.50 1.98 -4.15
CA ASP A 50 -38.09 3.28 -4.48
C ASP A 50 -37.06 4.42 -4.49
N ALA A 51 -36.00 4.32 -3.68
CA ALA A 51 -34.96 5.34 -3.56
C ALA A 51 -33.71 5.06 -4.42
N ARG A 52 -33.60 3.88 -5.05
CA ARG A 52 -32.41 3.45 -5.83
C ARG A 52 -32.04 4.41 -6.96
N PRO A 53 -32.97 4.90 -7.82
CA PRO A 53 -32.58 5.80 -8.91
C PRO A 53 -31.95 7.10 -8.38
N ARG A 54 -32.55 7.67 -7.33
CA ARG A 54 -32.03 8.89 -6.69
C ARG A 54 -30.65 8.64 -6.07
N ARG A 55 -30.47 7.49 -5.41
CA ARG A 55 -29.16 7.12 -4.84
C ARG A 55 -28.11 6.96 -5.94
N LEU A 56 -28.40 6.23 -7.02
CA LEU A 56 -27.48 6.02 -8.13
C LEU A 56 -27.00 7.35 -8.73
N THR A 57 -27.92 8.27 -9.01
CA THR A 57 -27.57 9.60 -9.51
C THR A 57 -26.68 10.37 -8.52
N GLN A 58 -26.93 10.29 -7.21
CA GLN A 58 -26.06 10.92 -6.21
C GLN A 58 -24.64 10.33 -6.21
N LEU A 59 -24.52 9.00 -6.29
CA LEU A 59 -23.23 8.30 -6.36
C LEU A 59 -22.46 8.71 -7.63
N CYS A 60 -23.15 8.74 -8.77
CA CYS A 60 -22.55 9.17 -10.05
C CYS A 60 -22.11 10.63 -10.00
N GLN A 61 -22.88 11.52 -9.36
CA GLN A 61 -22.50 12.92 -9.17
C GLN A 61 -21.26 13.09 -8.28
N GLN A 62 -21.15 12.33 -7.19
CA GLN A 62 -19.95 12.33 -6.35
C GLN A 62 -18.73 11.87 -7.15
N ARG A 63 -18.88 10.74 -7.85
CA ARG A 63 -17.79 10.18 -8.66
C ARG A 63 -17.39 11.10 -9.81
N GLY A 64 -18.35 11.73 -10.48
CA GLY A 64 -18.13 12.73 -11.54
C GLY A 64 -17.41 13.99 -11.07
N ARG A 65 -17.51 14.35 -9.78
CA ARG A 65 -16.70 15.42 -9.14
C ARG A 65 -15.28 14.97 -8.80
N GLY A 66 -14.92 13.74 -9.16
CA GLY A 66 -13.61 13.14 -8.96
C GLY A 66 -13.40 12.54 -7.58
N VAL A 67 -14.46 12.32 -6.77
CA VAL A 67 -14.32 11.57 -5.50
C VAL A 67 -13.81 10.15 -5.84
N PRO A 68 -12.84 9.58 -5.10
CA PRO A 68 -12.40 8.20 -5.29
C PRO A 68 -13.60 7.25 -5.27
N LEU A 69 -13.65 6.32 -6.23
CA LEU A 69 -14.75 5.37 -6.34
C LEU A 69 -14.94 4.59 -5.03
N GLN A 70 -13.84 4.24 -4.37
CA GLN A 70 -13.81 3.51 -3.11
C GLN A 70 -14.43 4.29 -1.96
N TYR A 71 -14.32 5.62 -1.94
CA TYR A 71 -15.05 6.45 -0.96
C TYR A 71 -16.53 6.54 -1.29
N VAL A 72 -16.90 6.49 -2.58
CA VAL A 72 -18.30 6.49 -3.03
C VAL A 72 -18.98 5.16 -2.71
N LEU A 73 -18.29 4.03 -2.92
CA LEU A 73 -18.75 2.68 -2.59
C LEU A 73 -18.61 2.36 -1.09
N GLY A 74 -17.69 3.02 -0.39
CA GLY A 74 -17.42 2.82 1.03
C GLY A 74 -16.48 1.64 1.33
N THR A 75 -16.14 0.80 0.35
CA THR A 75 -15.20 -0.30 0.51
C THR A 75 -14.35 -0.54 -0.75
N GLN A 76 -13.31 -1.37 -0.61
CA GLN A 76 -12.41 -1.84 -1.65
C GLN A 76 -11.96 -3.27 -1.31
N PRO A 77 -11.96 -4.23 -2.25
CA PRO A 77 -11.38 -5.54 -2.02
C PRO A 77 -9.86 -5.44 -1.81
N PHE A 78 -9.31 -6.31 -0.96
CA PHE A 78 -7.87 -6.45 -0.74
C PHE A 78 -7.58 -7.90 -0.32
N GLY A 79 -7.15 -8.73 -1.27
CA GLY A 79 -7.01 -10.17 -1.10
C GLY A 79 -8.36 -10.83 -0.79
N SER A 80 -8.40 -11.63 0.27
CA SER A 80 -9.63 -12.25 0.75
C SER A 80 -10.54 -11.33 1.59
N LEU A 81 -10.16 -10.05 1.74
CA LEU A 81 -10.81 -9.10 2.64
C LEU A 81 -11.61 -8.02 1.90
N ASP A 82 -12.57 -7.43 2.60
CA ASP A 82 -13.30 -6.24 2.18
C ASP A 82 -12.92 -5.08 3.11
N ILE A 83 -12.22 -4.08 2.58
CA ILE A 83 -11.63 -2.99 3.36
C ILE A 83 -12.51 -1.75 3.22
N LYS A 84 -13.12 -1.31 4.32
CA LYS A 84 -13.82 -0.02 4.38
C LYS A 84 -12.86 1.12 4.04
N CYS A 85 -13.37 2.04 3.24
CA CYS A 85 -12.66 3.21 2.77
C CYS A 85 -13.49 4.45 3.12
N ARG A 86 -12.85 5.47 3.69
CA ARG A 86 -13.49 6.75 3.96
C ARG A 86 -12.50 7.90 3.75
N PRO A 87 -12.97 9.14 3.47
CA PRO A 87 -12.11 10.30 3.35
C PRO A 87 -11.13 10.42 4.52
N GLY A 88 -9.94 10.98 4.29
CA GLY A 88 -8.93 11.17 5.33
C GLY A 88 -8.10 9.95 5.70
N VAL A 89 -8.25 8.83 4.99
CA VAL A 89 -7.36 7.65 5.07
C VAL A 89 -7.07 7.17 3.63
N LEU A 90 -5.82 6.85 3.32
CA LEU A 90 -5.39 6.41 1.99
C LEU A 90 -6.22 5.21 1.51
N VAL A 91 -6.63 5.19 0.24
CA VAL A 91 -7.34 4.04 -0.34
C VAL A 91 -6.32 2.92 -0.62
N PRO A 92 -6.58 1.66 -0.20
CA PRO A 92 -5.72 0.52 -0.53
C PRO A 92 -5.51 0.39 -2.04
N ARG A 93 -4.27 0.12 -2.46
CA ARG A 93 -3.90 -0.01 -3.87
C ARG A 93 -3.79 -1.49 -4.28
N PRO A 94 -4.22 -1.86 -5.49
CA PRO A 94 -4.03 -3.23 -6.01
C PRO A 94 -2.56 -3.66 -6.07
N GLU A 95 -1.65 -2.72 -6.31
CA GLU A 95 -0.21 -2.99 -6.33
C GLU A 95 0.29 -3.39 -4.92
N THR A 96 -0.22 -2.72 -3.88
CA THR A 96 0.04 -3.09 -2.48
C THR A 96 -0.50 -4.48 -2.16
N GLU A 97 -1.69 -4.82 -2.67
CA GLU A 97 -2.27 -6.15 -2.51
C GLU A 97 -1.37 -7.24 -3.11
N ALA A 98 -0.90 -7.03 -4.34
CA ALA A 98 -0.10 -7.98 -5.09
C ALA A 98 1.20 -8.36 -4.35
N TYR A 99 2.00 -7.38 -3.93
CA TYR A 99 3.24 -7.70 -3.23
C TYR A 99 3.02 -8.27 -1.83
N VAL A 100 1.91 -7.94 -1.14
CA VAL A 100 1.59 -8.55 0.16
C VAL A 100 1.21 -10.02 -0.01
N CYS A 101 0.43 -10.36 -1.04
CA CYS A 101 0.15 -11.75 -1.40
C CYS A 101 1.45 -12.52 -1.71
N HIS A 102 2.36 -11.92 -2.48
CA HIS A 102 3.65 -12.55 -2.75
C HIS A 102 4.49 -12.74 -1.48
N LEU A 103 4.54 -11.74 -0.59
CA LEU A 103 5.20 -11.87 0.71
C LEU A 103 4.61 -13.01 1.55
N VAL A 104 3.29 -13.17 1.57
CA VAL A 104 2.61 -14.29 2.25
C VAL A 104 3.14 -15.63 1.75
N ASP A 105 3.29 -15.81 0.44
CA ASP A 105 3.75 -17.07 -0.15
C ASP A 105 5.21 -17.36 0.19
N LEU A 106 6.07 -16.32 0.19
CA LEU A 106 7.47 -16.44 0.60
C LEU A 106 7.61 -16.78 2.09
N LEU A 107 6.78 -16.18 2.95
CA LEU A 107 6.75 -16.52 4.39
C LEU A 107 6.22 -17.94 4.63
N LYS A 108 5.17 -18.36 3.91
CA LYS A 108 4.60 -19.72 4.03
C LYS A 108 5.59 -20.79 3.62
N SER A 109 6.26 -20.60 2.48
CA SER A 109 7.27 -21.54 1.96
C SER A 109 8.56 -21.58 2.79
N GLY A 110 8.82 -20.51 3.56
CA GLY A 110 10.04 -20.38 4.36
C GLY A 110 11.22 -19.78 3.60
N ALA A 111 11.01 -19.32 2.37
CA ALA A 111 12.05 -18.71 1.54
C ALA A 111 12.74 -17.52 2.22
N LEU A 112 12.03 -16.79 3.08
CA LEU A 112 12.56 -15.62 3.81
C LEU A 112 12.84 -15.86 5.30
N LEU A 113 12.46 -17.02 5.85
CA LEU A 113 12.61 -17.32 7.29
C LEU A 113 13.55 -18.52 7.53
N GLY A 114 14.08 -19.14 6.48
CA GLY A 114 14.89 -20.36 6.54
C GLY A 114 14.10 -21.63 6.88
N GLN A 115 12.82 -21.51 7.21
CA GLN A 115 11.93 -22.63 7.52
C GLN A 115 10.48 -22.30 7.15
N PRO A 116 9.66 -23.29 6.74
CA PRO A 116 8.26 -23.07 6.44
C PRO A 116 7.50 -22.48 7.63
N ALA A 117 6.49 -21.65 7.35
CA ALA A 117 5.65 -21.03 8.39
C ALA A 117 5.04 -22.07 9.35
N SER A 118 4.72 -23.28 8.86
CA SER A 118 4.18 -24.39 9.65
C SER A 118 5.13 -24.88 10.75
N SER A 119 6.43 -24.66 10.57
CA SER A 119 7.48 -25.01 11.52
C SER A 119 7.86 -23.84 12.42
N CYS A 120 7.30 -22.65 12.18
CA CYS A 120 7.53 -21.47 12.99
C CYS A 120 6.68 -21.53 14.27
N GLU A 121 7.33 -21.52 15.44
CA GLU A 121 6.62 -21.43 16.72
C GLU A 121 5.92 -20.09 16.88
N LYS A 122 6.58 -19.01 16.45
CA LYS A 122 6.09 -17.64 16.59
C LYS A 122 6.57 -16.75 15.47
N LEU A 123 5.63 -16.06 14.82
CA LEU A 123 5.89 -15.03 13.82
C LEU A 123 5.32 -13.69 14.28
N ARG A 124 6.15 -12.65 14.25
CA ARG A 124 5.79 -11.28 14.62
C ARG A 124 6.03 -10.34 13.46
N ILE A 125 5.00 -9.60 13.08
CA ILE A 125 5.03 -8.71 11.92
C ILE A 125 4.58 -7.31 12.34
N ILE A 126 5.34 -6.30 11.96
CA ILE A 126 4.99 -4.89 12.18
C ILE A 126 4.84 -4.14 10.86
N ASP A 127 3.73 -3.43 10.70
CA ASP A 127 3.42 -2.58 9.57
C ASP A 127 3.42 -1.10 9.99
N PHE A 128 4.32 -0.31 9.43
CA PHE A 128 4.41 1.14 9.66
C PHE A 128 3.62 1.90 8.60
N CYS A 129 2.92 2.96 9.04
CA CYS A 129 2.00 3.76 8.21
C CYS A 129 0.78 2.94 7.76
N THR A 130 0.16 2.22 8.71
CA THR A 130 -0.81 1.16 8.40
C THR A 130 -2.08 1.63 7.68
N GLY A 131 -2.43 2.92 7.76
CA GLY A 131 -3.58 3.47 7.06
C GLY A 131 -4.88 2.75 7.43
N THR A 132 -5.52 2.11 6.43
CA THR A 132 -6.75 1.33 6.64
C THR A 132 -6.54 0.00 7.37
N GLY A 133 -5.29 -0.37 7.66
CA GLY A 133 -4.91 -1.67 8.19
C GLY A 133 -4.95 -2.81 7.17
N CYS A 134 -5.01 -2.52 5.86
CA CYS A 134 -5.19 -3.57 4.85
C CYS A 134 -4.04 -4.58 4.83
N ILE A 135 -2.79 -4.11 4.95
CA ILE A 135 -1.59 -4.94 5.00
C ILE A 135 -1.63 -5.92 6.20
N PRO A 136 -1.69 -5.47 7.46
CA PRO A 136 -1.65 -6.36 8.61
C PRO A 136 -2.87 -7.28 8.69
N LEU A 137 -4.04 -6.81 8.24
CA LEU A 137 -5.23 -7.65 8.19
C LEU A 137 -5.06 -8.79 7.17
N LEU A 138 -4.55 -8.52 5.97
CA LEU A 138 -4.34 -9.55 4.96
C LEU A 138 -3.29 -10.56 5.42
N LEU A 139 -2.15 -10.07 5.92
CA LEU A 139 -1.10 -10.94 6.49
C LEU A 139 -1.65 -11.84 7.59
N PHE A 140 -2.46 -11.30 8.52
CA PHE A 140 -3.09 -12.09 9.56
C PHE A 140 -4.08 -13.13 9.00
N ALA A 141 -4.95 -12.72 8.08
CA ALA A 141 -5.94 -13.61 7.48
C ALA A 141 -5.30 -14.83 6.79
N GLU A 142 -4.19 -14.58 6.09
CA GLU A 142 -3.51 -15.59 5.28
C GLU A 142 -2.53 -16.46 6.06
N LEU A 143 -1.84 -15.91 7.06
CA LEU A 143 -0.78 -16.64 7.80
C LEU A 143 -1.29 -17.37 9.05
N ARG A 144 -2.43 -16.97 9.63
CA ARG A 144 -2.94 -17.55 10.89
C ARG A 144 -3.22 -19.05 10.85
N LYS A 145 -3.40 -19.64 9.65
CA LYS A 145 -3.60 -21.09 9.47
C LYS A 145 -2.29 -21.84 9.29
N SER A 146 -1.21 -21.11 9.06
CA SER A 146 0.11 -21.64 8.75
C SER A 146 1.09 -21.48 9.90
N VAL A 147 0.81 -20.66 10.92
CA VAL A 147 1.72 -20.40 12.05
C VAL A 147 1.03 -20.72 13.38
N HIS A 148 1.76 -21.27 14.35
CA HIS A 148 1.24 -21.57 15.69
C HIS A 148 0.91 -20.31 16.49
N SER A 149 1.86 -19.39 16.62
CA SER A 149 1.65 -18.07 17.21
C SER A 149 1.94 -16.96 16.21
N LEU A 150 0.99 -16.07 16.00
CA LEU A 150 1.09 -14.96 15.06
C LEU A 150 0.72 -13.65 15.77
N ASP A 151 1.59 -12.65 15.75
CA ASP A 151 1.32 -11.31 16.26
C ASP A 151 1.59 -10.29 15.16
N VAL A 152 0.52 -9.73 14.58
CA VAL A 152 0.60 -8.71 13.55
C VAL A 152 0.19 -7.36 14.13
N ARG A 153 1.03 -6.34 13.97
CA ARG A 153 0.76 -5.00 14.49
C ARG A 153 0.85 -3.95 13.40
N GLY A 154 -0.24 -3.22 13.18
CA GLY A 154 -0.22 -1.98 12.39
C GLY A 154 0.03 -0.77 13.29
N VAL A 155 0.90 0.15 12.88
CA VAL A 155 1.11 1.41 13.58
C VAL A 155 0.97 2.60 12.65
N ASP A 156 0.39 3.69 13.16
CA ASP A 156 0.14 4.91 12.39
C ASP A 156 0.10 6.14 13.30
N ILE A 157 0.51 7.28 12.77
CA ILE A 157 0.44 8.57 13.47
C ILE A 157 -0.99 9.12 13.49
N SER A 158 -1.82 8.76 12.51
CA SER A 158 -3.18 9.27 12.32
C SER A 158 -4.20 8.49 13.16
N PRO A 159 -4.86 9.12 14.17
CA PRO A 159 -5.93 8.47 14.93
C PRO A 159 -7.10 8.03 14.05
N ARG A 160 -7.38 8.78 12.98
CA ARG A 160 -8.44 8.46 12.01
C ARG A 160 -8.13 7.20 11.19
N ALA A 161 -6.84 6.98 10.88
CA ALA A 161 -6.41 5.75 10.22
C ALA A 161 -6.59 4.55 11.15
N LEU A 162 -6.13 4.65 12.40
CA LEU A 162 -6.24 3.60 13.40
C LEU A 162 -7.70 3.23 13.73
N GLU A 163 -8.58 4.22 13.83
CA GLU A 163 -10.01 3.99 14.04
C GLU A 163 -10.61 3.19 12.87
N LEU A 164 -10.26 3.55 11.63
CA LEU A 164 -10.69 2.80 10.44
C LEU A 164 -10.07 1.40 10.37
N ALA A 165 -8.80 1.23 10.74
CA ALA A 165 -8.14 -0.06 10.79
C ALA A 165 -8.83 -1.01 11.79
N GLN A 166 -9.20 -0.50 12.97
CA GLN A 166 -9.96 -1.25 13.95
C GLN A 166 -11.37 -1.58 13.46
N GLU A 167 -12.06 -0.65 12.79
CA GLU A 167 -13.35 -0.93 12.17
C GLU A 167 -13.26 -1.98 11.06
N ASN A 168 -12.15 -2.02 10.32
CA ASN A 168 -11.89 -3.01 9.27
C ASN A 168 -11.64 -4.40 9.84
N LEU A 169 -10.95 -4.51 10.97
CA LEU A 169 -10.82 -5.75 11.71
C LEU A 169 -12.20 -6.30 12.10
N VAL A 170 -13.01 -5.47 12.77
CA VAL A 170 -14.35 -5.86 13.21
C VAL A 170 -15.24 -6.21 12.02
N HIS A 171 -15.17 -5.43 10.94
CA HIS A 171 -15.93 -5.68 9.71
C HIS A 171 -15.60 -7.04 9.09
N ASN A 172 -14.32 -7.37 8.92
CA ASN A 172 -13.92 -8.63 8.29
C ASN A 172 -14.19 -9.86 9.19
N ILE A 173 -14.17 -9.69 10.51
CA ILE A 173 -14.65 -10.72 11.44
C ILE A 173 -16.16 -10.93 11.28
N ALA A 174 -16.96 -9.86 11.27
CA ALA A 174 -18.41 -9.94 11.13
C ALA A 174 -18.85 -10.51 9.77
N ARG A 175 -18.05 -10.30 8.72
CA ARG A 175 -18.26 -10.86 7.37
C ARG A 175 -17.81 -12.31 7.24
N GLY A 176 -17.14 -12.87 8.25
CA GLY A 176 -16.60 -14.23 8.22
C GLY A 176 -15.35 -14.40 7.37
N HIS A 177 -14.74 -13.30 6.91
CA HIS A 177 -13.48 -13.34 6.16
C HIS A 177 -12.28 -13.61 7.09
N MET A 178 -12.41 -13.28 8.37
CA MET A 178 -11.37 -13.46 9.38
C MET A 178 -11.95 -14.04 10.68
N SER A 179 -11.15 -14.80 11.42
CA SER A 179 -11.51 -15.24 12.77
C SER A 179 -11.05 -14.22 13.82
N PRO A 180 -11.75 -14.09 14.96
CA PRO A 180 -11.29 -13.25 16.06
C PRO A 180 -9.89 -13.63 16.55
N ALA A 181 -9.21 -12.67 17.16
CA ALA A 181 -7.94 -12.91 17.85
C ALA A 181 -8.10 -13.94 18.99
N SER A 182 -7.06 -14.71 19.24
CA SER A 182 -6.93 -15.66 20.34
C SER A 182 -5.66 -15.36 21.15
N GLN A 183 -5.35 -16.20 22.14
CA GLN A 183 -4.13 -16.04 22.94
C GLN A 183 -2.87 -16.04 22.07
N ASP A 184 -2.81 -16.89 21.06
CA ASP A 184 -1.64 -17.09 20.20
C ASP A 184 -1.72 -16.37 18.86
N LEU A 185 -2.91 -15.96 18.43
CA LEU A 185 -3.17 -15.28 17.16
C LEU A 185 -3.71 -13.88 17.41
N ARG A 186 -2.92 -12.84 17.16
CA ARG A 186 -3.27 -11.45 17.44
C ARG A 186 -3.05 -10.57 16.22
N VAL A 187 -3.99 -9.65 16.03
CA VAL A 187 -3.83 -8.48 15.16
C VAL A 187 -4.22 -7.24 15.95
N SER A 188 -3.39 -6.21 15.94
CA SER A 188 -3.55 -5.01 16.77
C SER A 188 -3.12 -3.73 16.06
N PHE A 189 -3.66 -2.60 16.51
CA PHE A 189 -3.34 -1.28 15.97
C PHE A 189 -2.92 -0.34 17.10
N ALA A 190 -1.85 0.44 16.90
CA ALA A 190 -1.36 1.36 17.91
C ALA A 190 -0.90 2.69 17.29
N ASN A 191 -1.04 3.77 18.07
CA ASN A 191 -0.48 5.06 17.69
C ASN A 191 1.03 5.06 17.87
N SER A 192 1.74 5.41 16.80
CA SER A 192 3.19 5.53 16.80
C SER A 192 3.59 6.51 15.72
N ASP A 193 4.50 7.42 16.04
CA ASP A 193 5.17 8.26 15.06
C ASP A 193 6.49 7.60 14.64
N VAL A 194 6.67 7.38 13.33
CA VAL A 194 7.91 6.85 12.73
C VAL A 194 9.13 7.69 13.18
N PHE A 195 8.97 9.00 13.36
CA PHE A 195 10.05 9.89 13.77
C PHE A 195 10.19 10.03 15.30
N SER A 196 9.32 9.40 16.10
CA SER A 196 9.44 9.36 17.57
C SER A 196 10.36 8.24 18.04
N ASP A 197 11.57 8.60 18.47
CA ASP A 197 12.50 7.66 19.12
C ASP A 197 11.89 6.96 20.34
N LYS A 198 11.01 7.66 21.08
CA LYS A 198 10.33 7.09 22.25
C LYS A 198 9.41 5.95 21.83
N ASP A 199 8.63 6.15 20.77
CA ASP A 199 7.66 5.16 20.30
C ASP A 199 8.40 3.95 19.73
N ASN A 200 9.44 4.20 18.93
CA ASN A 200 10.27 3.15 18.35
C ASN A 200 10.99 2.30 19.42
N ARG A 201 11.47 2.91 20.51
CA ARG A 201 12.00 2.16 21.66
C ARG A 201 10.94 1.33 22.38
N ALA A 202 9.70 1.81 22.47
CA ALA A 202 8.62 1.04 23.06
C ALA A 202 8.26 -0.20 22.19
N LEU A 203 8.31 -0.06 20.86
CA LEU A 203 8.12 -1.17 19.93
C LEU A 203 9.24 -2.22 20.01
N ALA A 204 10.46 -1.81 20.37
CA ALA A 204 11.61 -2.68 20.57
C ALA A 204 11.54 -3.57 21.82
N ALA A 205 10.52 -3.38 22.67
CA ALA A 205 10.26 -4.27 23.81
C ALA A 205 9.84 -5.69 23.39
N SER A 206 9.60 -5.92 22.09
CA SER A 206 9.38 -7.24 21.50
C SER A 206 10.26 -7.41 20.27
N PRO A 207 10.73 -8.64 19.98
CA PRO A 207 11.36 -8.91 18.69
C PRO A 207 10.32 -8.81 17.57
N TRP A 208 10.78 -8.53 16.36
CA TRP A 208 9.98 -8.53 15.14
C TRP A 208 10.72 -9.33 14.09
N ASP A 209 10.02 -10.19 13.37
CA ASP A 209 10.62 -11.03 12.31
C ASP A 209 10.49 -10.32 10.96
N VAL A 210 9.34 -9.69 10.73
CA VAL A 210 9.02 -8.96 9.50
C VAL A 210 8.63 -7.53 9.84
N MET A 211 9.21 -6.58 9.11
CA MET A 211 8.83 -5.18 9.09
C MET A 211 8.38 -4.80 7.69
N ILE A 212 7.24 -4.14 7.57
CA ILE A 212 6.68 -3.72 6.29
C ILE A 212 6.20 -2.26 6.39
N SER A 213 6.25 -1.53 5.29
CA SER A 213 5.68 -0.18 5.24
C SER A 213 5.31 0.23 3.83
N ASN A 214 4.16 0.89 3.70
CA ASN A 214 3.83 1.78 2.59
C ASN A 214 3.87 3.23 3.11
N PRO A 215 5.05 3.87 3.16
CA PRO A 215 5.19 5.21 3.73
C PRO A 215 4.79 6.31 2.74
N PRO A 216 4.57 7.55 3.21
CA PRO A 216 4.47 8.71 2.33
C PRO A 216 5.78 8.90 1.52
N TYR A 217 5.69 8.83 0.19
CA TYR A 217 6.86 8.86 -0.71
C TYR A 217 6.72 9.79 -1.92
N VAL A 218 5.62 10.54 -2.02
CA VAL A 218 5.35 11.44 -3.15
C VAL A 218 6.08 12.76 -2.93
N ALA A 219 6.86 13.18 -3.93
CA ALA A 219 7.53 14.47 -3.91
C ALA A 219 6.57 15.66 -3.87
N GLU A 220 6.96 16.70 -3.13
CA GLU A 220 6.19 17.95 -2.97
C GLU A 220 5.88 18.60 -4.33
N GLU A 221 6.85 18.60 -5.24
CA GLU A 221 6.65 19.11 -6.61
C GLU A 221 5.58 18.33 -7.38
N VAL A 222 5.55 17.00 -7.23
CA VAL A 222 4.56 16.13 -7.89
C VAL A 222 3.17 16.42 -7.32
N TRP A 223 3.07 16.61 -6.00
CA TRP A 223 1.84 17.01 -5.33
C TRP A 223 1.31 18.37 -5.79
N ASN A 224 2.19 19.38 -5.90
CA ASN A 224 1.80 20.75 -6.24
C ASN A 224 1.51 20.93 -7.72
N HIS A 225 2.37 20.40 -8.59
CA HIS A 225 2.29 20.63 -10.04
C HIS A 225 1.54 19.53 -10.79
N GLY A 226 1.27 18.38 -10.16
CA GLY A 226 0.45 17.31 -10.72
C GLY A 226 0.89 16.92 -12.13
N ARG A 227 2.20 16.68 -12.33
CA ARG A 227 2.88 16.37 -13.61
C ARG A 227 2.39 15.06 -14.27
N GLY A 228 1.08 14.82 -14.32
CA GLY A 228 0.46 13.61 -14.84
C GLY A 228 0.54 12.38 -13.94
N GLN A 229 1.48 12.35 -12.97
CA GLN A 229 1.75 11.17 -12.13
C GLN A 229 0.71 10.97 -11.01
N LEU A 230 0.18 12.05 -10.40
CA LEU A 230 -0.87 11.94 -9.38
C LEU A 230 -2.24 12.34 -9.95
N GLY A 231 -3.20 11.42 -9.93
CA GLY A 231 -4.56 11.66 -10.41
C GLY A 231 -5.26 12.80 -9.65
N TYR A 232 -6.15 13.53 -10.34
CA TYR A 232 -6.94 14.63 -9.74
C TYR A 232 -7.71 14.20 -8.48
N SER A 233 -8.24 12.97 -8.50
CA SER A 233 -8.94 12.36 -7.37
C SER A 233 -8.05 12.26 -6.12
N VAL A 234 -6.82 11.77 -6.30
CA VAL A 234 -5.85 11.56 -5.23
C VAL A 234 -5.50 12.90 -4.57
N ARG A 235 -5.06 13.88 -5.38
CA ARG A 235 -4.66 15.21 -4.90
C ARG A 235 -5.76 15.95 -4.12
N LYS A 236 -7.01 15.73 -4.50
CA LYS A 236 -8.15 16.49 -3.97
C LYS A 236 -8.82 15.84 -2.75
N TYR A 237 -8.84 14.51 -2.68
CA TYR A 237 -9.68 13.81 -1.71
C TYR A 237 -8.90 12.90 -0.75
N GLU A 238 -7.71 12.45 -1.11
CA GLU A 238 -6.89 11.59 -0.24
C GLU A 238 -6.00 12.44 0.68
N PRO A 239 -5.70 11.96 1.90
CA PRO A 239 -4.96 12.75 2.88
C PRO A 239 -3.52 12.98 2.42
N ARG A 240 -3.11 14.25 2.35
CA ARG A 240 -1.72 14.64 2.08
C ARG A 240 -0.74 13.95 3.02
N LEU A 241 -1.10 13.80 4.30
CA LEU A 241 -0.31 13.12 5.32
C LEU A 241 0.12 11.70 4.93
N ALA A 242 -0.71 10.98 4.16
CA ALA A 242 -0.42 9.61 3.74
C ALA A 242 0.35 9.52 2.40
N LEU A 243 0.62 10.67 1.76
CA LEU A 243 1.19 10.71 0.41
C LEU A 243 2.52 11.44 0.38
N VAL A 244 2.63 12.57 1.09
CA VAL A 244 3.80 13.45 1.01
C VAL A 244 4.41 13.61 2.41
N PRO A 245 5.74 13.41 2.55
CA PRO A 245 6.43 13.75 3.79
C PRO A 245 6.20 15.20 4.21
N GLY A 246 6.00 15.43 5.50
CA GLY A 246 5.72 16.78 6.02
C GLY A 246 6.97 17.65 6.11
N ASP A 247 6.84 18.95 5.83
CA ASP A 247 7.96 19.91 5.85
C ASP A 247 8.62 20.07 7.23
N HIS A 248 7.96 19.62 8.29
CA HIS A 248 8.45 19.65 9.67
C HIS A 248 9.39 18.48 10.00
N LEU A 249 9.47 17.47 9.11
CA LEU A 249 10.32 16.32 9.30
C LEU A 249 11.80 16.69 9.13
N PRO A 250 12.72 15.91 9.71
CA PRO A 250 14.15 16.09 9.47
C PRO A 250 14.48 16.04 7.97
N SER A 251 15.52 16.75 7.55
CA SER A 251 15.98 16.65 6.17
C SER A 251 16.46 15.23 5.84
N ALA A 252 16.18 14.79 4.61
CA ALA A 252 16.70 13.51 4.13
C ALA A 252 18.24 13.50 4.16
N PRO A 253 18.86 12.36 4.52
CA PRO A 253 20.32 12.22 4.48
C PRO A 253 20.90 12.43 3.07
N SER A 254 22.21 12.72 3.00
CA SER A 254 22.91 12.88 1.72
C SER A 254 22.77 11.64 0.83
N GLY A 255 22.41 11.85 -0.44
CA GLY A 255 22.17 10.79 -1.42
C GLY A 255 20.72 10.33 -1.53
N LEU A 256 19.84 10.87 -0.68
CA LEU A 256 18.39 10.72 -0.77
C LEU A 256 17.73 12.06 -1.11
N ASN A 257 16.56 12.00 -1.74
CA ASN A 257 15.73 13.18 -1.95
C ASN A 257 14.84 13.44 -0.72
N PRO A 258 14.27 14.65 -0.55
CA PRO A 258 13.37 14.95 0.56
C PRO A 258 12.19 13.97 0.70
N GLU A 259 11.63 13.50 -0.41
CA GLU A 259 10.54 12.51 -0.44
C GLU A 259 10.93 11.12 0.07
N ASP A 260 12.23 10.84 0.19
CA ASP A 260 12.76 9.53 0.60
C ASP A 260 13.04 9.46 2.11
N VAL A 261 12.75 10.53 2.88
CA VAL A 261 13.10 10.66 4.30
C VAL A 261 12.58 9.51 5.17
N PHE A 262 11.40 8.97 4.86
CA PHE A 262 10.83 7.83 5.59
C PHE A 262 11.71 6.59 5.46
N TYR A 263 12.31 6.33 4.30
CA TYR A 263 13.12 5.11 4.11
C TYR A 263 14.40 5.13 4.95
N ALA A 264 15.06 6.30 5.05
CA ALA A 264 16.19 6.46 5.96
C ALA A 264 15.78 6.15 7.40
N ARG A 265 14.65 6.73 7.83
CA ARG A 265 14.16 6.52 9.19
C ARG A 265 13.72 5.08 9.46
N LEU A 266 13.08 4.43 8.50
CA LEU A 266 12.65 3.03 8.61
C LEU A 266 13.87 2.09 8.71
N LEU A 267 14.99 2.39 8.03
CA LEU A 267 16.24 1.64 8.20
C LEU A 267 16.87 1.86 9.60
N ASP A 268 16.81 3.08 10.14
CA ASP A 268 17.23 3.33 11.53
C ASP A 268 16.40 2.52 12.52
N ILE A 269 15.06 2.51 12.33
CA ILE A 269 14.13 1.70 13.13
C ILE A 269 14.46 0.21 13.00
N ALA A 270 14.75 -0.27 11.79
CA ALA A 270 15.13 -1.65 11.57
C ALA A 270 16.43 -2.04 12.32
N SER A 271 17.37 -1.11 12.52
CA SER A 271 18.54 -1.36 13.40
C SER A 271 18.15 -1.65 14.85
N ILE A 272 17.04 -1.07 15.31
CA ILE A 272 16.52 -1.22 16.67
C ILE A 272 15.66 -2.48 16.78
N LEU A 273 14.70 -2.65 15.86
CA LEU A 273 13.74 -3.76 15.88
C LEU A 273 14.35 -5.08 15.38
N ARG A 274 15.43 -4.99 14.59
CA ARG A 274 16.21 -6.08 14.00
C ARG A 274 15.36 -7.14 13.27
N PRO A 275 14.45 -6.74 12.37
CA PRO A 275 13.71 -7.72 11.58
C PRO A 275 14.66 -8.53 10.69
N GLN A 276 14.25 -9.74 10.40
CA GLN A 276 14.88 -10.58 9.38
C GLN A 276 14.50 -10.10 7.98
N VAL A 277 13.24 -9.67 7.83
CA VAL A 277 12.67 -9.22 6.56
C VAL A 277 12.20 -7.77 6.68
N LEU A 278 12.61 -6.91 5.75
CA LEU A 278 12.12 -5.54 5.60
C LEU A 278 11.59 -5.34 4.18
N LEU A 279 10.31 -4.98 4.04
CA LEU A 279 9.66 -4.72 2.75
C LEU A 279 9.09 -3.29 2.71
N LEU A 280 9.50 -2.51 1.71
CA LEU A 280 9.17 -1.09 1.61
C LEU A 280 8.53 -0.79 0.25
N GLU A 281 7.31 -0.26 0.24
CA GLU A 281 6.70 0.28 -1.00
C GLU A 281 7.49 1.52 -1.45
N VAL A 282 7.70 1.66 -2.76
CA VAL A 282 8.38 2.79 -3.41
C VAL A 282 7.57 3.28 -4.62
N GLY A 283 7.66 4.57 -4.92
CA GLY A 283 6.83 5.20 -5.94
C GLY A 283 7.24 4.89 -7.38
N ASP A 284 8.55 4.75 -7.64
CA ASP A 284 9.09 4.46 -8.98
C ASP A 284 10.50 3.86 -8.94
N SER A 285 11.02 3.53 -10.13
CA SER A 285 12.34 2.94 -10.32
C SER A 285 13.49 3.82 -9.82
N ASP A 286 13.39 5.14 -9.95
CA ASP A 286 14.48 6.03 -9.53
C ASP A 286 14.53 6.15 -8.01
N GLN A 287 13.37 6.21 -7.36
CA GLN A 287 13.26 6.12 -5.91
C GLN A 287 13.75 4.77 -5.39
N ALA A 288 13.38 3.65 -6.03
CA ALA A 288 13.87 2.33 -5.67
C ALA A 288 15.41 2.27 -5.67
N ARG A 289 16.04 2.80 -6.74
CA ARG A 289 17.51 2.85 -6.86
C ARG A 289 18.16 3.69 -5.75
N ARG A 290 17.57 4.83 -5.38
CA ARG A 290 18.06 5.66 -4.27
C ARG A 290 17.94 4.94 -2.92
N VAL A 291 16.79 4.29 -2.67
CA VAL A 291 16.54 3.51 -1.45
C VAL A 291 17.53 2.34 -1.33
N VAL A 292 17.72 1.57 -2.40
CA VAL A 292 18.71 0.47 -2.45
C VAL A 292 20.14 0.99 -2.28
N GLY A 293 20.51 2.08 -2.95
CA GLY A 293 21.82 2.69 -2.81
C GLY A 293 22.11 3.21 -1.40
N TYR A 294 21.08 3.67 -0.68
CA TYR A 294 21.19 4.07 0.72
C TYR A 294 21.24 2.87 1.67
N SER A 295 20.41 1.84 1.46
CA SER A 295 20.40 0.63 2.30
C SER A 295 21.74 -0.09 2.30
N ARG A 296 22.45 -0.09 1.18
CA ARG A 296 23.80 -0.68 1.03
C ARG A 296 24.91 0.05 1.78
N LYS A 297 24.67 1.30 2.18
CA LYS A 297 25.58 2.10 3.02
C LYS A 297 25.16 2.07 4.49
N HIS A 298 23.98 1.55 4.78
CA HIS A 298 23.38 1.62 6.09
C HIS A 298 23.78 0.41 6.96
N PRO A 299 24.18 0.60 8.24
CA PRO A 299 24.70 -0.48 9.09
C PRO A 299 23.78 -1.70 9.24
N PHE A 300 22.47 -1.50 9.23
CA PHE A 300 21.50 -2.60 9.33
C PHE A 300 21.53 -3.56 8.13
N SER A 301 21.76 -3.03 6.93
CA SER A 301 21.44 -3.71 5.66
C SER A 301 22.60 -3.83 4.68
N MET A 302 23.81 -3.40 5.06
CA MET A 302 24.96 -3.41 4.14
C MET A 302 25.25 -4.82 3.58
N ASP A 303 25.11 -5.85 4.41
CA ASP A 303 25.37 -7.26 4.05
C ASP A 303 24.08 -8.07 3.77
N SER A 304 22.93 -7.40 3.61
CA SER A 304 21.65 -8.08 3.36
C SER A 304 21.46 -8.45 1.89
N GLU A 305 20.64 -9.45 1.62
CA GLU A 305 20.10 -9.64 0.26
C GLU A 305 19.08 -8.53 -0.03
N VAL A 306 19.10 -8.00 -1.25
CA VAL A 306 18.17 -6.94 -1.66
C VAL A 306 17.56 -7.30 -3.01
N GLU A 307 16.25 -7.16 -3.10
CA GLU A 307 15.47 -7.36 -4.32
C GLU A 307 14.56 -6.16 -4.57
N ILE A 308 14.26 -5.90 -5.84
CA ILE A 308 13.26 -4.92 -6.24
C ILE A 308 12.10 -5.68 -6.87
N TRP A 309 10.88 -5.34 -6.48
CA TRP A 309 9.66 -6.01 -6.97
C TRP A 309 8.82 -5.02 -7.78
N ARG A 310 8.24 -5.53 -8.87
CA ARG A 310 7.27 -4.81 -9.69
C ARG A 310 5.84 -4.97 -9.17
N ASP A 311 4.87 -4.36 -9.87
CA ASP A 311 3.43 -4.46 -9.62
C ASP A 311 3.01 -5.92 -9.36
N TRP A 312 3.54 -6.87 -10.14
CA TRP A 312 3.20 -8.29 -10.06
C TRP A 312 4.47 -9.13 -9.92
N PRO A 313 5.04 -9.29 -8.71
CA PRO A 313 6.32 -9.96 -8.48
C PRO A 313 6.31 -11.46 -8.81
N ASP A 314 5.13 -12.06 -8.91
CA ASP A 314 4.87 -13.46 -9.23
C ASP A 314 4.77 -13.74 -10.75
N LEU A 315 4.79 -12.71 -11.59
CA LEU A 315 4.73 -12.84 -13.05
C LEU A 315 6.12 -12.75 -13.69
N GLU A 316 6.29 -13.42 -14.83
CA GLU A 316 7.48 -13.26 -15.65
C GLU A 316 7.54 -11.85 -16.26
N PRO A 317 8.72 -11.20 -16.32
CA PRO A 317 8.87 -9.89 -16.94
C PRO A 317 8.56 -9.94 -18.44
N ASN A 318 7.98 -8.86 -18.95
CA ASN A 318 7.84 -8.66 -20.39
C ASN A 318 9.21 -8.48 -21.03
N GLY A 319 9.35 -8.78 -22.33
CA GLY A 319 10.65 -8.84 -23.03
C GLY A 319 11.51 -7.57 -22.97
N ASP A 320 10.90 -6.40 -22.76
CA ASP A 320 11.60 -5.11 -22.68
C ASP A 320 11.86 -4.65 -21.22
N GLU A 321 11.41 -5.40 -20.21
CA GLU A 321 11.54 -5.04 -18.80
C GLU A 321 12.91 -5.43 -18.24
N GLU A 322 13.62 -4.46 -17.64
CA GLU A 322 14.89 -4.68 -16.96
C GLU A 322 14.73 -5.69 -15.82
N GLN A 323 15.52 -6.76 -15.84
CA GLN A 323 15.47 -7.88 -14.88
C GLN A 323 16.49 -7.73 -13.73
N SER A 324 17.46 -6.84 -13.89
CA SER A 324 18.44 -6.56 -12.86
C SER A 324 18.94 -5.12 -12.94
N TYR A 325 19.22 -4.55 -11.78
CA TYR A 325 19.83 -3.23 -11.66
C TYR A 325 21.31 -3.38 -11.28
N ARG A 326 22.20 -2.80 -12.09
CA ARG A 326 23.64 -2.74 -11.78
C ARG A 326 23.94 -1.56 -10.87
N MET A 327 24.06 -1.84 -9.58
CA MET A 327 24.41 -0.84 -8.59
C MET A 327 25.94 -0.68 -8.50
N PRO A 328 26.50 0.53 -8.65
CA PRO A 328 27.93 0.76 -8.44
C PRO A 328 28.33 0.50 -7.00
N LEU A 329 29.42 -0.24 -6.79
CA LEU A 329 29.99 -0.42 -5.46
C LEU A 329 30.63 0.88 -4.97
N GLY A 330 30.52 1.18 -3.67
CA GLY A 330 31.01 2.43 -3.07
C GLY A 330 32.52 2.67 -3.19
N ASN A 331 33.30 1.66 -3.57
CA ASN A 331 34.74 1.72 -3.83
C ASN A 331 35.10 2.16 -5.26
N GLY A 332 34.12 2.41 -6.13
CA GLY A 332 34.32 2.82 -7.53
C GLY A 332 34.89 1.74 -8.45
N ARG A 333 34.97 0.47 -7.99
CA ARG A 333 35.42 -0.67 -8.79
C ARG A 333 34.45 -1.84 -8.63
N GLY A 334 33.68 -2.10 -9.69
CA GLY A 334 32.72 -3.20 -9.74
C GLY A 334 31.28 -2.75 -9.54
N HIS A 335 30.36 -3.70 -9.77
CA HIS A 335 28.93 -3.52 -9.61
C HIS A 335 28.38 -4.72 -8.85
N GLU A 336 27.36 -4.46 -8.05
CA GLU A 336 26.48 -5.50 -7.53
C GLU A 336 25.24 -5.57 -8.40
N GLU A 337 24.78 -6.78 -8.68
CA GLU A 337 23.55 -7.01 -9.42
C GLU A 337 22.39 -7.20 -8.44
N VAL A 338 21.43 -6.28 -8.50
CA VAL A 338 20.20 -6.33 -7.69
C VAL A 338 19.09 -6.89 -8.57
N VAL A 339 18.48 -8.00 -8.15
CA VAL A 339 17.43 -8.67 -8.92
C VAL A 339 16.16 -7.84 -8.94
N ILE A 340 15.53 -7.73 -10.11
CA ILE A 340 14.20 -7.14 -10.29
C ILE A 340 13.22 -8.26 -10.63
N LYS A 341 12.25 -8.52 -9.75
CA LYS A 341 11.23 -9.55 -9.93
C LYS A 341 9.91 -8.97 -10.42
N GLY A 342 9.20 -9.76 -11.21
CA GLY A 342 7.84 -9.48 -11.63
C GLY A 342 7.69 -8.81 -12.99
N SER A 343 6.47 -8.33 -13.24
CA SER A 343 6.13 -7.49 -14.39
C SER A 343 5.37 -6.22 -13.97
N GLY A 344 5.45 -5.17 -14.79
CA GLY A 344 4.82 -3.87 -14.53
C GLY A 344 5.81 -2.83 -13.97
N ASN A 345 5.30 -1.82 -13.28
CA ASN A 345 6.12 -0.76 -12.69
C ASN A 345 6.82 -1.25 -11.43
N ILE A 346 7.95 -0.64 -11.08
CA ILE A 346 8.61 -0.90 -9.80
C ILE A 346 7.75 -0.38 -8.65
N ARG A 347 7.59 -1.20 -7.59
CA ARG A 347 6.69 -0.93 -6.47
C ARG A 347 7.25 -1.18 -5.10
N SER A 348 8.22 -2.07 -4.92
CA SER A 348 8.78 -2.28 -3.59
C SER A 348 10.22 -2.73 -3.60
N VAL A 349 10.89 -2.52 -2.47
CA VAL A 349 12.23 -3.00 -2.19
C VAL A 349 12.16 -3.96 -1.01
N LEU A 350 12.61 -5.20 -1.22
CA LEU A 350 12.80 -6.21 -0.20
C LEU A 350 14.25 -6.18 0.27
N ILE A 351 14.47 -6.18 1.58
CA ILE A 351 15.76 -6.34 2.23
C ILE A 351 15.64 -7.55 3.17
N HIS A 352 16.45 -8.58 2.93
CA HIS A 352 16.42 -9.84 3.66
C HIS A 352 17.77 -10.13 4.30
N ARG A 353 17.76 -10.44 5.60
CA ARG A 353 18.94 -10.79 6.38
C ARG A 353 18.97 -12.31 6.56
N PRO A 354 19.87 -13.03 5.88
CA PRO A 354 19.94 -14.50 5.96
C PRO A 354 20.38 -15.00 7.34
#